data_AF-A0A7Y2YDI6-F1
#
_entry.id   AF-A0A7Y2YDI6-F1
#
_cell.length_a   1.000
_cell.length_b   1.000
_cell.length_c   1.000
_cell.angle_alpha   90.00
_cell.angle_beta   90.00
_cell.angle_gamma   90.00
#
_symmetry.space_group_name_H-M   'P 1'
#
loop_
_entity.id
_entity.type
_entity.pdbx_description
1 polymer ?
#
loop_
_entity_poly.entity_id
_entity_poly.type
_entity_poly.pdbx_seq_one_letter_code
_entity_poly.pdbx_strand_id
1 'polypeptide(L)'
;GQSKQAASVWRRGQESVEDLDEDERMQFFMFVGQYANSWAVMYQLHADGMLPAAQWQIVRNDAVSILSTGGGQVFWKSGGESAFDAGFVEWINGELASGERPYDMAAMAG
;
A
#
# COMPACT_ATOMS: atom_id res chain seq x y z
N GLY A 1 -8.59 17.79 -8.68
CA GLY A 1 -7.23 17.74 -9.23
C GLY A 1 -6.28 17.55 -8.07
N GLN A 2 -5.37 16.57 -8.14
CA GLN A 2 -4.41 16.34 -7.07
C GLN A 2 -3.44 17.53 -6.97
N SER A 3 -3.19 18.01 -5.75
CA SER A 3 -2.19 19.05 -5.50
C SER A 3 -0.79 18.49 -5.77
N LYS A 4 0.07 19.26 -6.47
CA LYS A 4 1.48 18.90 -6.65
C LYS A 4 2.18 18.57 -5.33
N GLN A 5 1.78 19.23 -4.25
CA GLN A 5 2.30 18.97 -2.91
C GLN A 5 1.97 17.56 -2.42
N ALA A 6 0.71 17.12 -2.59
CA ALA A 6 0.30 15.77 -2.21
C ALA A 6 1.04 14.70 -3.03
N ALA A 7 1.23 14.95 -4.33
CA ALA A 7 2.03 14.06 -5.18
C ALA A 7 3.51 14.01 -4.75
N SER A 8 4.08 15.14 -4.34
CA SER A 8 5.45 15.21 -3.82
C SER A 8 5.63 14.46 -2.51
N VAL A 9 4.68 14.61 -1.57
CA VAL A 9 4.65 13.85 -0.31
C VAL A 9 4.51 12.36 -0.58
N TRP A 10 3.60 11.97 -1.48
CA TRP A 10 3.44 10.58 -1.87
C TRP A 10 4.73 9.99 -2.44
N ARG A 11 5.35 10.63 -3.43
CA ARG A 11 6.60 10.13 -4.04
C ARG A 11 7.73 9.98 -3.02
N ARG A 12 8.02 11.03 -2.26
CA ARG A 12 9.09 11.01 -1.24
C ARG A 12 8.79 9.96 -0.16
N GLY A 13 7.55 9.89 0.32
CA GLY A 13 7.14 8.91 1.32
C GLY A 13 7.34 7.47 0.85
N GLN A 14 7.03 7.15 -0.42
CA GLN A 14 7.31 5.82 -0.97
C GLN A 14 8.81 5.50 -0.98
N GLU A 15 9.67 6.48 -1.30
CA GLU A 15 11.12 6.32 -1.30
C GLU A 15 11.68 6.15 0.12
N SER A 16 11.36 7.09 1.02
CA SER A 16 11.91 7.22 2.38
C SER A 16 11.00 8.10 3.23
N VAL A 17 10.48 7.60 4.35
CA VAL A 17 9.63 8.40 5.25
C VAL A 17 10.45 9.32 6.15
N GLU A 18 11.75 9.08 6.23
CA GLU A 18 12.74 9.91 6.91
C GLU A 18 12.94 11.25 6.21
N ASP A 19 12.65 11.31 4.90
CA ASP A 19 12.72 12.54 4.09
C ASP A 19 11.46 13.43 4.24
N LEU A 20 10.49 12.96 5.02
CA LEU A 20 9.26 13.68 5.36
C LEU A 20 9.36 14.27 6.76
N ASP A 21 8.84 15.49 6.92
CA ASP A 21 8.56 16.05 8.24
C ASP A 21 7.37 15.31 8.91
N GLU A 22 7.05 15.69 10.15
CA GLU A 22 6.03 14.99 10.95
C GLU A 22 4.63 15.05 10.30
N ASP A 23 4.23 16.21 9.79
CA ASP A 23 2.92 16.39 9.16
C ASP A 23 2.86 15.68 7.81
N GLU A 24 3.92 15.77 7.01
CA GLU A 24 4.04 15.06 5.73
C GLU A 24 4.04 13.54 5.93
N ARG A 25 4.72 13.04 6.96
CA ARG A 25 4.74 11.61 7.30
C ARG A 25 3.37 11.13 7.75
N MET A 26 2.70 11.89 8.62
CA MET A 26 1.32 11.60 9.02
C MET A 26 0.40 11.58 7.80
N GLN A 27 0.51 12.56 6.91
CA GLN A 27 -0.27 12.62 5.68
C GLN A 27 0.01 11.41 4.77
N PHE A 28 1.27 11.02 4.60
CA PHE A 28 1.64 9.83 3.82
C PHE A 28 1.01 8.56 4.41
N PHE A 29 1.15 8.33 5.73
CA PHE A 29 0.55 7.18 6.38
C PHE A 29 -0.98 7.18 6.34
N MET A 30 -1.62 8.35 6.42
CA MET A 30 -3.06 8.45 6.22
C MET A 30 -3.48 8.05 4.81
N PHE A 31 -2.71 8.43 3.78
CA PHE A 31 -2.99 8.01 2.41
C PHE A 31 -2.82 6.50 2.24
N VAL A 32 -1.72 5.92 2.70
CA VAL A 32 -1.50 4.47 2.62
C VAL A 32 -2.59 3.71 3.40
N GLY A 33 -2.96 4.20 4.57
CA GLY A 33 -4.04 3.64 5.38
C GLY A 33 -5.41 3.66 4.69
N GLN A 34 -5.75 4.72 3.97
CA GLN A 34 -6.99 4.77 3.17
C GLN A 34 -7.01 3.73 2.05
N TYR A 35 -5.88 3.52 1.37
CA TYR A 35 -5.75 2.46 0.39
C TYR A 35 -5.84 1.08 1.04
N ALA A 36 -5.16 0.86 2.16
CA ALA A 36 -5.19 -0.41 2.90
C ALA A 36 -6.60 -0.77 3.38
N ASN A 37 -7.40 0.19 3.86
CA ASN A 37 -8.81 -0.02 4.18
C ASN A 37 -9.61 -0.52 2.97
N SER A 38 -9.33 0.03 1.79
CA SER A 38 -10.01 -0.38 0.56
C SER A 38 -9.58 -1.78 0.13
N TRP A 39 -8.29 -2.09 0.22
CA TRP A 39 -7.75 -3.42 -0.08
C TRP A 39 -8.27 -4.49 0.87
N ALA A 40 -8.43 -4.20 2.15
CA ALA A 40 -8.99 -5.14 3.13
C ALA A 40 -10.45 -5.51 2.78
N VAL A 41 -11.27 -4.54 2.39
CA VAL A 41 -12.63 -4.81 1.91
C VAL A 41 -12.61 -5.64 0.62
N MET A 42 -11.73 -5.32 -0.33
CA MET A 42 -11.61 -6.06 -1.58
C MET A 42 -11.10 -7.49 -1.37
N TYR A 43 -10.21 -7.70 -0.41
CA TYR A 43 -9.76 -9.02 0.02
C TYR A 43 -10.92 -9.86 0.52
N GLN A 44 -11.76 -9.30 1.41
CA GLN A 44 -12.95 -10.01 1.91
C GLN A 44 -13.91 -10.36 0.76
N LEU A 45 -14.18 -9.42 -0.14
CA LEU A 45 -15.03 -9.68 -1.31
C LEU A 45 -14.45 -10.76 -2.23
N HIS A 46 -13.13 -10.81 -2.38
CA HIS A 46 -12.46 -11.88 -3.13
C HIS A 46 -12.60 -13.23 -2.43
N ALA A 47 -12.34 -13.28 -1.12
CA ALA A 47 -12.48 -14.49 -0.31
C ALA A 47 -13.92 -15.05 -0.34
N ASP A 48 -14.92 -14.17 -0.40
CA ASP A 48 -16.34 -14.53 -0.53
C ASP A 48 -16.76 -14.87 -1.97
N GLY A 49 -15.84 -14.85 -2.94
CA GLY A 49 -16.13 -15.13 -4.35
C GLY A 49 -16.95 -14.05 -5.05
N MET A 50 -17.06 -12.86 -4.46
CA MET A 50 -17.83 -11.73 -4.98
C MET A 50 -17.00 -10.78 -5.86
N LEU A 51 -15.66 -10.84 -5.76
CA LEU A 51 -14.75 -10.06 -6.60
C LEU A 51 -14.13 -10.97 -7.69
N PRO A 52 -14.35 -10.68 -8.99
CA PRO A 52 -13.75 -11.42 -10.09
C PRO A 52 -12.22 -11.46 -10.01
N ALA A 53 -11.61 -12.59 -10.36
CA ALA A 53 -10.16 -12.78 -10.29
C ALA A 53 -9.36 -11.72 -11.06
N ALA A 54 -9.85 -11.26 -12.21
CA ALA A 54 -9.20 -10.20 -12.98
C ALA A 54 -9.17 -8.85 -12.24
N GLN A 55 -10.20 -8.54 -11.45
CA GLN A 55 -10.25 -7.33 -10.63
C GLN A 55 -9.38 -7.50 -9.38
N TRP A 56 -9.40 -8.69 -8.78
CA TRP A 56 -8.53 -9.03 -7.66
C TRP A 56 -7.04 -8.89 -8.01
N GLN A 57 -6.64 -9.32 -9.22
CA GLN A 57 -5.26 -9.16 -9.67
C GLN A 57 -4.79 -7.70 -9.64
N ILE A 58 -5.66 -6.76 -10.00
CA ILE A 58 -5.36 -5.32 -9.96
C ILE A 58 -5.15 -4.87 -8.51
N VAL A 59 -6.07 -5.25 -7.61
CA VAL A 59 -5.97 -4.93 -6.18
C VAL A 59 -4.70 -5.48 -5.56
N ARG A 60 -4.37 -6.76 -5.84
CA ARG A 60 -3.12 -7.39 -5.41
C ARG A 60 -1.92 -6.58 -5.90
N ASN A 61 -1.89 -6.24 -7.19
CA ASN A 61 -0.76 -5.52 -7.76
C ASN A 61 -0.57 -4.14 -7.11
N ASP A 62 -1.65 -3.40 -6.85
CA ASP A 62 -1.58 -2.10 -6.17
C ASP A 62 -1.06 -2.21 -4.74
N ALA A 63 -1.64 -3.14 -3.96
CA ALA A 63 -1.27 -3.36 -2.57
C ALA A 63 0.20 -3.75 -2.44
N VAL A 64 0.64 -4.74 -3.22
CA VAL A 64 2.03 -5.24 -3.18
C VAL A 64 2.99 -4.16 -3.65
N SER A 65 2.66 -3.42 -4.71
CA SER A 65 3.58 -2.40 -5.24
C SER A 65 3.80 -1.24 -4.26
N ILE A 66 2.75 -0.82 -3.53
CA ILE A 66 2.86 0.24 -2.53
C ILE A 66 3.52 -0.27 -1.25
N LEU A 67 3.12 -1.43 -0.72
CA LEU A 67 3.65 -1.93 0.55
C LEU A 67 5.07 -2.50 0.43
N SER A 68 5.55 -2.77 -0.80
CA SER A 68 6.93 -3.18 -1.06
C SER A 68 7.94 -2.04 -1.11
N THR A 69 7.49 -0.78 -1.09
CA THR A 69 8.38 0.39 -1.07
C THR A 69 8.98 0.61 0.33
N GLY A 70 9.97 1.51 0.44
CA GLY A 70 10.57 1.85 1.73
C GLY A 70 9.53 2.34 2.72
N GLY A 71 8.75 3.36 2.34
CA GLY A 71 7.71 3.90 3.21
C GLY A 71 6.51 2.98 3.43
N GLY A 72 6.13 2.19 2.42
CA GLY A 72 5.06 1.21 2.54
C GLY A 72 5.39 0.15 3.60
N GLN A 73 6.63 -0.34 3.61
CA GLN A 73 7.08 -1.28 4.64
C GLN A 73 7.13 -0.64 6.02
N VAL A 74 7.57 0.62 6.14
CA VAL A 74 7.57 1.31 7.44
C VAL A 74 6.13 1.49 7.95
N PHE A 75 5.20 1.92 7.09
CA PHE A 75 3.78 1.99 7.45
C PHE A 75 3.26 0.64 7.94
N TRP A 76 3.52 -0.44 7.18
CA TRP A 76 3.01 -1.76 7.50
C TRP A 76 3.50 -2.27 8.86
N LYS A 77 4.81 -2.18 9.10
CA LYS A 77 5.46 -2.66 10.34
C LYS A 77 5.17 -1.77 11.55
N SER A 78 4.90 -0.48 11.35
CA SER A 78 4.67 0.47 12.46
C SER A 78 3.25 0.46 12.99
N GLY A 79 2.29 -0.09 12.25
CA GLY A 79 0.90 -0.16 12.71
C GLY A 79 -0.04 -0.92 11.79
N GLY A 80 0.25 -1.00 10.49
CA GLY A 80 -0.58 -1.73 9.51
C GLY A 80 -0.90 -3.16 9.94
N GLU A 81 0.10 -3.95 10.33
CA GLU A 81 -0.08 -5.35 10.77
C GLU A 81 -1.04 -5.50 11.95
N SER A 82 -1.14 -4.50 12.82
CA SER A 82 -2.00 -4.54 14.01
C SER A 82 -3.39 -3.96 13.78
N ALA A 83 -3.61 -3.26 12.66
CA ALA A 83 -4.82 -2.49 12.40
C ALA A 83 -5.89 -3.28 11.62
N PHE A 84 -5.52 -4.38 10.97
CA PHE A 84 -6.41 -5.17 10.11
C PHE A 84 -6.64 -6.58 10.66
N ASP A 85 -7.61 -7.30 10.09
CA ASP A 85 -7.89 -8.68 10.48
C ASP A 85 -6.75 -9.63 10.10
N ALA A 86 -6.68 -10.76 10.81
CA ALA A 86 -5.58 -11.71 10.67
C ALA A 86 -5.47 -12.31 9.25
N GLY A 87 -6.60 -12.53 8.55
CA GLY A 87 -6.60 -13.13 7.21
C GLY A 87 -5.98 -12.18 6.19
N PHE A 88 -6.38 -10.91 6.23
CA PHE A 88 -5.80 -9.88 5.38
C PHE A 88 -4.30 -9.67 5.68
N VAL A 89 -3.92 -9.65 6.95
CA VAL A 89 -2.52 -9.48 7.38
C VAL A 89 -1.66 -10.64 6.91
N GLU A 90 -2.11 -11.88 7.09
CA GLU A 90 -1.40 -13.07 6.62
C GLU A 90 -1.22 -13.04 5.11
N TRP A 91 -2.25 -12.66 4.36
CA TRP A 91 -2.17 -12.51 2.91
C TRP A 91 -1.12 -11.48 2.50
N ILE A 92 -1.18 -10.24 3.01
CA ILE A 92 -0.17 -9.21 2.69
C ILE A 92 1.24 -9.67 3.03
N ASN A 93 1.43 -10.29 4.19
CA ASN A 93 2.76 -10.76 4.61
C ASN A 93 3.28 -11.85 3.67
N GLY A 94 2.43 -12.77 3.21
CA GLY A 94 2.77 -13.77 2.21
C GLY A 94 3.17 -13.14 0.88
N GLU A 95 2.43 -12.12 0.43
CA GLU A 95 2.74 -11.40 -0.80
C GLU A 95 4.07 -10.65 -0.72
N LEU A 96 4.32 -9.94 0.38
CA LEU A 96 5.58 -9.22 0.59
C LEU A 96 6.78 -10.17 0.72
N ALA A 97 6.59 -11.36 1.29
CA ALA A 97 7.62 -12.39 1.40
C ALA A 97 7.99 -13.00 0.03
N SER A 98 7.08 -12.99 -0.95
CA SER A 98 7.37 -13.46 -2.32
C SER A 98 8.41 -12.57 -3.03
N GLY A 99 8.54 -11.32 -2.61
CA GLY A 99 9.43 -10.34 -3.21
C GLY A 99 8.96 -9.82 -4.58
N GLU A 100 7.76 -10.18 -5.03
CA GLU A 100 7.18 -9.65 -6.26
C GLU A 100 6.96 -8.13 -6.18
N ARG A 101 7.24 -7.44 -7.29
CA ARG A 101 6.96 -6.00 -7.45
C ARG A 101 6.27 -5.78 -8.79
N PRO A 102 4.92 -5.92 -8.81
CA PRO A 102 4.17 -5.85 -10.06
C PRO A 102 4.32 -4.51 -10.79
N TYR A 103 4.47 -3.42 -10.04
CA TYR A 103 4.77 -2.09 -10.56
C TYR A 103 6.08 -1.56 -9.99
N ASP A 104 6.93 -1.05 -10.88
CA ASP A 104 8.02 -0.15 -10.51
C ASP A 104 7.54 1.29 -10.69
N MET A 105 6.98 1.86 -9.62
CA MET A 105 6.46 3.23 -9.63
C MET A 105 7.56 4.26 -9.92
N ALA A 106 8.82 3.97 -9.58
CA ALA A 106 9.94 4.86 -9.87
C ALA A 106 10.30 4.81 -11.36
N ALA A 107 10.28 3.63 -11.98
CA ALA A 107 10.52 3.48 -13.42
C ALA A 107 9.38 4.07 -14.28
N MET A 108 8.15 4.11 -13.76
CA MET A 108 7.01 4.70 -14.49
C MET A 108 6.97 6.23 -14.49
N ALA A 109 7.83 6.89 -13.71
CA ALA A 109 7.93 8.35 -13.65
C ALA A 109 9.07 8.95 -14.51
N GLY A 110 9.82 8.08 -15.20
CA GLY A 110 10.97 8.43 -16.06
C GLY A 110 10.59 8.86 -17.47
#